data_AF-A0AB39SCG9-F1
#
_entry.id   AF-A0AB39SCG9-F1
#
_cell.length_a   1.000
_cell.length_b   1.000
_cell.length_c   1.000
_cell.angle_alpha   90.00
_cell.angle_beta   90.00
_cell.angle_gamma   90.00
#
_symmetry.space_group_name_H-M   'P 1'
#
loop_
_entity.id
_entity.type
_entity.pdbx_description
1 polymer ?
#
loop_
_entity_poly.entity_id
_entity_poly.type
_entity_poly.pdbx_seq_one_letter_code
_entity_poly.pdbx_strand_id
1 'polypeptide(L)'
;MAAEPEVLDELHRLRARVPQLTGALAASADGLVLAHDTPGVEPDGLAALTAAALGVAVRMADATEQGDFRELLVRGVHGYVATYAAGASAVLTLLAQDRVNVGRLHLEGRRSGTRIGELVDAATARGEPVAPARAPAKAASPPSRTRTARGTASSRATTQTPNTPTTSES
;
A
#
# COMPACT_ATOMS: atom_id res chain seq x y z
N MET A 1 12.56 18.35 -5.91
CA MET A 1 11.44 18.04 -4.99
C MET A 1 10.75 19.33 -4.57
N ALA A 2 10.16 20.09 -5.52
CA ALA A 2 9.48 21.34 -5.17
C ALA A 2 8.01 21.13 -4.75
N ALA A 3 7.34 20.08 -5.24
CA ALA A 3 5.91 19.86 -4.94
C ALA A 3 5.65 19.24 -3.55
N GLU A 4 6.57 18.42 -3.04
CA GLU A 4 6.41 17.69 -1.77
C GLU A 4 5.92 18.58 -0.61
N PRO A 5 6.53 19.75 -0.32
CA PRO A 5 6.05 20.60 0.78
C PRO A 5 4.64 21.15 0.53
N GLU A 6 4.32 21.54 -0.71
CA GLU A 6 3.01 22.09 -1.06
C GLU A 6 1.90 21.02 -0.99
N VAL A 7 2.23 19.79 -1.39
CA VAL A 7 1.32 18.64 -1.29
C VAL A 7 1.12 18.27 0.17
N LEU A 8 2.20 18.18 0.97
CA LEU A 8 2.12 17.88 2.40
C LEU A 8 1.27 18.92 3.15
N ASP A 9 1.45 20.21 2.85
CA ASP A 9 0.62 21.29 3.40
C ASP A 9 -0.86 21.10 3.04
N GLU A 10 -1.18 20.68 1.81
CA GLU A 10 -2.55 20.37 1.44
C GLU A 10 -3.13 19.17 2.21
N LEU A 11 -2.33 18.12 2.46
CA LEU A 11 -2.75 16.98 3.28
C LEU A 11 -3.07 17.43 4.72
N HIS A 12 -2.23 18.27 5.33
CA HIS A 12 -2.48 18.83 6.65
C HIS A 12 -3.76 19.67 6.68
N ARG A 13 -3.97 20.54 5.69
CA ARG A 13 -5.20 21.34 5.57
C ARG A 13 -6.44 20.46 5.41
N LEU A 14 -6.35 19.37 4.64
CA LEU A 14 -7.43 18.42 4.47
C LEU A 14 -7.81 17.74 5.80
N ARG A 15 -6.81 17.30 6.58
CA ARG A 15 -7.07 16.71 7.91
C ARG A 15 -7.69 17.69 8.90
N ALA A 16 -7.31 18.97 8.82
CA ALA A 16 -7.98 20.01 9.61
C ALA A 16 -9.46 20.20 9.19
N ARG A 17 -9.78 20.05 7.90
CA ARG A 17 -11.17 20.11 7.38
C ARG A 17 -11.97 18.85 7.65
N VAL A 18 -11.35 17.69 7.89
CA VAL A 18 -12.03 16.43 8.21
C VAL A 18 -11.37 15.76 9.42
N PRO A 19 -11.78 16.12 10.66
CA PRO A 19 -11.11 15.67 11.89
C PRO A 19 -11.12 14.15 12.11
N GLN A 20 -11.99 13.40 11.44
CA GLN A 20 -12.06 11.94 11.52
C GLN A 20 -11.03 11.24 10.61
N LEU A 21 -10.22 11.97 9.84
CA LEU A 21 -9.12 11.42 9.07
C LEU A 21 -7.98 10.99 10.00
N THR A 22 -7.63 9.71 9.93
CA THR A 22 -6.50 9.11 10.64
C THR A 22 -5.22 9.14 9.82
N GLY A 23 -5.32 9.28 8.49
CA GLY A 23 -4.17 9.48 7.63
C GLY A 23 -4.54 9.95 6.23
N ALA A 24 -3.57 10.53 5.53
CA ALA A 24 -3.69 10.97 4.15
C ALA A 24 -2.36 10.74 3.41
N LEU A 25 -2.43 10.27 2.18
CA LEU A 25 -1.29 9.91 1.34
C LEU A 25 -1.53 10.45 -0.07
N ALA A 26 -0.56 11.17 -0.61
CA ALA A 26 -0.45 11.42 -2.04
C ALA A 26 0.62 10.49 -2.63
N ALA A 27 0.25 9.75 -3.67
CA ALA A 27 1.15 8.82 -4.35
C ALA A 27 1.02 8.97 -5.87
N SER A 28 2.04 8.56 -6.62
CA SER A 28 1.92 8.40 -8.07
C SER A 28 1.00 7.23 -8.41
N ALA A 29 0.49 7.19 -9.63
CA ALA A 29 -0.29 6.07 -10.14
C ALA A 29 0.48 4.73 -10.10
N ASP A 30 1.81 4.78 -10.10
CA ASP A 30 2.70 3.61 -10.02
C ASP A 30 3.00 3.17 -8.56
N GLY A 31 2.47 3.87 -7.56
CA GLY A 31 2.62 3.52 -6.15
C GLY A 31 3.87 4.09 -5.48
N LEU A 32 4.41 5.20 -6.00
CA LEU A 32 5.50 5.93 -5.36
C LEU A 32 4.95 7.04 -4.46
N VAL A 33 5.44 7.16 -3.23
CA VAL A 33 5.00 8.19 -2.29
C VAL A 33 5.46 9.58 -2.77
N LEU A 34 4.51 10.52 -2.82
CA LEU A 34 4.76 11.94 -3.13
C LEU A 34 4.82 12.78 -1.85
N ALA A 35 3.89 12.56 -0.94
CA ALA A 35 3.83 13.14 0.39
C ALA A 35 2.86 12.33 1.25
N HIS A 36 3.05 12.31 2.57
CA HIS A 36 2.18 11.54 3.45
C HIS A 36 2.07 12.16 4.85
N ASP A 37 0.90 11.96 5.47
CA ASP A 37 0.63 12.13 6.88
C ASP A 37 -0.19 10.92 7.34
N THR A 38 0.51 9.81 7.60
CA THR A 38 -0.07 8.47 7.83
C THR A 38 0.47 7.86 9.13
N PRO A 39 0.11 8.41 10.30
CA PRO A 39 0.62 7.90 11.57
C PRO A 39 0.24 6.43 11.79
N GLY A 40 1.25 5.60 12.08
CA GLY A 40 1.08 4.17 12.34
C GLY A 40 0.83 3.30 11.10
N VAL A 41 0.97 3.86 9.90
CA VAL A 41 0.86 3.12 8.63
C VAL A 41 2.09 3.36 7.78
N GLU A 42 2.67 2.27 7.25
CA GLU A 42 3.83 2.33 6.37
C GLU A 42 3.43 2.96 5.01
N PRO A 43 3.98 4.14 4.65
CA PRO A 43 3.54 4.91 3.48
C PRO A 43 3.78 4.17 2.16
N ASP A 44 4.94 3.55 2.00
CA ASP A 44 5.30 2.82 0.77
C ASP A 44 4.38 1.62 0.53
N GLY A 45 4.04 0.90 1.61
CA GLY A 45 3.09 -0.21 1.55
C GLY A 45 1.68 0.26 1.17
N LEU A 46 1.22 1.37 1.75
CA LEU A 46 -0.09 1.95 1.41
C LEU A 46 -0.13 2.49 -0.03
N ALA A 47 0.95 3.08 -0.52
CA ALA A 47 1.07 3.56 -1.90
C ALA A 47 1.01 2.39 -2.91
N ALA A 48 1.75 1.31 -2.65
CA ALA A 48 1.71 0.12 -3.51
C ALA A 48 0.33 -0.54 -3.54
N LEU A 49 -0.34 -0.68 -2.38
CA LEU A 49 -1.70 -1.20 -2.32
C LEU A 49 -2.71 -0.29 -3.03
N THR A 50 -2.56 1.03 -2.89
CA THR A 50 -3.37 2.02 -3.60
C THR A 50 -3.22 1.87 -5.11
N ALA A 51 -1.99 1.76 -5.62
CA ALA A 51 -1.73 1.60 -7.05
C ALA A 51 -2.32 0.30 -7.60
N ALA A 52 -2.20 -0.81 -6.85
CA ALA A 52 -2.82 -2.07 -7.22
C ALA A 52 -4.35 -1.97 -7.27
N ALA A 53 -4.96 -1.36 -6.25
CA ALA A 53 -6.41 -1.15 -6.18
C ALA A 53 -6.91 -0.21 -7.29
N LEU A 54 -6.16 0.86 -7.59
CA LEU A 54 -6.43 1.77 -8.70
C LEU A 54 -6.45 1.04 -10.04
N GLY A 55 -5.45 0.19 -10.30
CA GLY A 55 -5.38 -0.59 -11.54
C GLY A 55 -6.59 -1.51 -11.73
N VAL A 56 -7.11 -2.10 -10.63
CA VAL A 56 -8.35 -2.89 -10.66
C VAL A 56 -9.57 -1.99 -10.88
N ALA A 57 -9.65 -0.86 -10.17
CA ALA A 57 -10.79 0.05 -10.24
C ALA A 57 -10.95 0.69 -11.63
N VAL A 58 -9.85 1.10 -12.27
CA VAL A 58 -9.84 1.61 -13.66
C VAL A 58 -10.38 0.55 -14.61
N ARG A 59 -9.83 -0.67 -14.57
CA ARG A 59 -10.29 -1.78 -15.44
C ARG A 59 -11.76 -2.13 -15.21
N MET A 60 -12.23 -2.05 -13.97
CA MET A 60 -13.62 -2.30 -13.63
C MET A 60 -14.53 -1.20 -14.20
N ALA A 61 -14.14 0.07 -14.08
CA ALA A 61 -14.88 1.19 -14.65
C ALA A 61 -14.95 1.08 -16.19
N ASP A 62 -13.84 0.74 -16.84
CA ASP A 62 -13.78 0.50 -18.28
C ASP A 62 -14.69 -0.67 -18.69
N ALA A 63 -14.57 -1.82 -18.01
CA ALA A 63 -15.34 -3.03 -18.33
C ALA A 63 -16.85 -2.89 -18.09
N THR A 64 -17.25 -1.89 -17.29
CA THR A 64 -18.66 -1.59 -16.98
C THR A 64 -19.15 -0.32 -17.68
N GLU A 65 -18.35 0.23 -18.61
CA GLU A 65 -18.67 1.43 -19.39
C GLU A 65 -19.02 2.66 -18.52
N GLN A 66 -18.42 2.76 -17.33
CA GLN A 66 -18.61 3.91 -16.42
C GLN A 66 -17.62 5.05 -16.68
N GLY A 67 -16.72 4.87 -17.66
CA GLY A 67 -15.72 5.85 -18.07
C GLY A 67 -14.56 5.95 -17.08
N ASP A 68 -13.93 7.12 -17.02
CA ASP A 68 -12.71 7.34 -16.25
C ASP A 68 -12.90 7.11 -14.74
N PHE A 69 -11.89 6.50 -14.11
CA PHE A 69 -11.82 6.40 -12.65
C PHE A 69 -11.92 7.78 -12.00
N ARG A 70 -12.83 7.91 -11.03
CA ARG A 70 -12.98 9.13 -10.21
C ARG A 70 -12.55 8.89 -8.78
N GLU A 71 -13.09 7.84 -8.16
CA GLU A 71 -12.84 7.51 -6.77
C GLU A 71 -13.16 6.04 -6.46
N LEU A 72 -12.51 5.52 -5.41
CA LEU A 72 -12.76 4.21 -4.81
C LEU A 72 -13.01 4.41 -3.32
N LEU A 73 -14.05 3.75 -2.77
CA LEU A 73 -14.31 3.71 -1.34
C LEU A 73 -14.36 2.27 -0.86
N VAL A 74 -13.52 1.94 0.12
CA VAL A 74 -13.54 0.66 0.83
C VAL A 74 -14.00 0.92 2.25
N ARG A 75 -15.08 0.25 2.68
CA ARG A 75 -15.53 0.26 4.07
C ARG A 75 -15.08 -1.03 4.76
N GLY A 76 -14.31 -0.89 5.82
CA GLY A 76 -13.98 -1.96 6.76
C GLY A 76 -14.71 -1.78 8.08
N VAL A 77 -14.58 -2.77 8.96
CA VAL A 77 -15.17 -2.75 10.32
C VAL A 77 -14.64 -1.62 11.21
N HIS A 78 -13.49 -1.04 10.87
CA HIS A 78 -12.83 0.00 11.66
C HIS A 78 -12.86 1.39 11.00
N GLY A 79 -13.41 1.49 9.78
CA GLY A 79 -13.40 2.75 9.06
C GLY A 79 -13.37 2.61 7.55
N TYR A 80 -12.82 3.63 6.91
CA TYR A 80 -12.84 3.77 5.46
C TYR A 80 -11.43 4.00 4.92
N VAL A 81 -11.20 3.46 3.73
CA VAL A 81 -10.11 3.85 2.83
C VAL A 81 -10.76 4.45 1.59
N ALA A 82 -10.46 5.70 1.29
CA ALA A 82 -11.00 6.40 0.13
C ALA A 82 -9.87 6.89 -0.77
N THR A 83 -9.86 6.51 -2.03
CA THR A 83 -8.87 6.93 -3.02
C THR A 83 -9.54 7.79 -4.08
N TYR A 84 -8.94 8.94 -4.38
CA TYR A 84 -9.43 9.91 -5.37
C TYR A 84 -8.36 10.14 -6.43
N ALA A 85 -8.78 10.29 -7.68
CA ALA A 85 -7.89 10.76 -8.74
C ALA A 85 -7.34 12.17 -8.41
N ALA A 86 -6.04 12.37 -8.61
CA ALA A 86 -5.37 13.66 -8.38
C ALA A 86 -4.52 14.03 -9.60
N GLY A 87 -5.15 14.60 -10.62
CA GLY A 87 -4.51 14.88 -11.90
C GLY A 87 -4.28 13.60 -12.72
N ALA A 88 -3.35 13.65 -13.67
CA ALA A 88 -3.09 12.53 -14.59
C ALA A 88 -2.12 11.47 -14.03
N SER A 89 -1.26 11.86 -13.07
CA SER A 89 -0.12 11.05 -12.62
C SER A 89 -0.14 10.70 -11.13
N ALA A 90 -1.11 11.21 -10.37
CA ALA A 90 -1.18 11.03 -8.92
C ALA A 90 -2.57 10.63 -8.42
N VAL A 91 -2.58 10.13 -7.20
CA VAL A 91 -3.76 9.72 -6.45
C VAL A 91 -3.66 10.18 -4.99
N LEU A 92 -4.81 10.53 -4.42
CA LEU A 92 -4.97 10.86 -3.00
C LEU A 92 -5.69 9.71 -2.29
N THR A 93 -5.05 9.08 -1.31
CA THR A 93 -5.65 8.05 -0.44
C THR A 93 -5.84 8.58 0.97
N LEU A 94 -7.05 8.42 1.49
CA LEU A 94 -7.47 8.86 2.81
C LEU A 94 -7.85 7.67 3.69
N LEU A 95 -7.41 7.70 4.94
CA LEU A 95 -7.81 6.77 5.99
C LEU A 95 -8.73 7.50 6.96
N ALA A 96 -9.89 6.94 7.25
CA ALA A 96 -10.90 7.58 8.10
C ALA A 96 -11.51 6.58 9.09
N GLN A 97 -11.94 7.09 10.25
CA GLN A 97 -12.68 6.31 11.25
C GLN A 97 -14.08 5.94 10.74
N ASP A 98 -14.70 4.90 11.30
CA ASP A 98 -16.06 4.44 10.92
C ASP A 98 -17.16 5.50 11.11
N ARG A 99 -16.95 6.44 12.04
CA ARG A 99 -17.86 7.57 12.32
C ARG A 99 -17.68 8.79 11.40
N VAL A 100 -16.86 8.69 10.35
CA VAL A 100 -16.67 9.80 9.40
C VAL A 100 -17.97 10.10 8.66
N ASN A 101 -18.25 11.38 8.43
CA ASN A 101 -19.31 11.75 7.49
C ASN A 101 -18.80 11.49 6.07
N VAL A 102 -19.31 10.43 5.42
CA VAL A 102 -18.87 10.00 4.08
C VAL A 102 -19.13 11.08 3.02
N GLY A 103 -20.24 11.81 3.11
CA GLY A 103 -20.49 12.94 2.18
C GLY A 103 -19.43 14.03 2.29
N ARG A 104 -19.03 14.39 3.51
CA ARG A 104 -17.94 15.34 3.76
C ARG A 104 -16.58 14.79 3.32
N LEU A 105 -16.34 13.49 3.52
CA LEU A 105 -15.13 12.81 3.06
C LEU A 105 -14.96 12.93 1.55
N HIS A 106 -16.02 12.69 0.77
CA HIS A 106 -15.99 12.85 -0.69
C HIS A 106 -15.84 14.31 -1.11
N LEU A 107 -16.59 15.22 -0.48
CA LEU A 107 -16.52 16.66 -0.79
C LEU A 107 -15.08 17.18 -0.65
N GLU A 108 -14.46 16.94 0.50
CA GLU A 108 -13.11 17.43 0.79
C GLU A 108 -12.03 16.61 0.06
N GLY A 109 -12.22 15.29 -0.08
CA GLY A 109 -11.32 14.41 -0.81
C GLY A 109 -11.21 14.79 -2.29
N ARG A 110 -12.33 15.03 -2.97
CA ARG A 110 -12.33 15.49 -4.37
C ARG A 110 -11.66 16.86 -4.51
N ARG A 111 -11.99 17.81 -3.63
CA ARG A 111 -11.40 19.16 -3.63
C ARG A 111 -9.87 19.10 -3.47
N SER A 112 -9.38 18.34 -2.49
CA SER A 112 -7.94 18.17 -2.27
C SER A 112 -7.28 17.36 -3.38
N GLY A 113 -7.94 16.35 -3.93
CA GLY A 113 -7.44 15.58 -5.07
C GLY A 113 -7.17 16.47 -6.28
N THR A 114 -8.14 17.33 -6.65
CA THR A 114 -7.94 18.34 -7.72
C THR A 114 -6.75 19.24 -7.40
N ARG A 115 -6.66 19.78 -6.17
CA ARG A 115 -5.57 20.67 -5.78
C ARG A 115 -4.21 19.99 -5.85
N ILE A 116 -4.10 18.75 -5.37
CA ILE A 116 -2.85 17.98 -5.41
C ILE A 116 -2.45 17.70 -6.86
N GLY A 117 -3.41 17.36 -7.73
CA GLY A 117 -3.17 17.20 -9.16
C GLY A 117 -2.54 18.45 -9.78
N GLU A 118 -3.10 19.63 -9.52
CA GLU A 118 -2.54 20.90 -9.99
C GLU A 118 -1.08 21.11 -9.54
N LEU A 119 -0.76 20.79 -8.28
CA LEU A 119 0.58 20.96 -7.71
C LEU A 119 1.59 19.99 -8.36
N VAL A 120 1.18 18.74 -8.58
CA VAL A 120 2.01 17.71 -9.21
C VAL A 120 2.25 18.01 -10.69
N ASP A 121 1.20 18.39 -11.42
CA ASP A 121 1.29 18.74 -12.84
C ASP A 121 2.18 19.99 -13.02
N ALA A 122 2.04 21.00 -12.16
CA ALA A 122 2.88 22.19 -12.19
C ALA A 122 4.36 21.88 -11.94
N ALA A 123 4.69 20.92 -11.07
CA ALA A 123 6.07 20.51 -10.83
C ALA A 123 6.67 19.72 -11.99
N THR A 124 5.87 18.84 -12.60
CA THR A 124 6.28 18.09 -13.80
C THR A 124 6.56 19.03 -14.97
N ALA A 125 5.72 20.06 -15.17
CA ALA A 125 5.90 21.08 -16.22
C ALA A 125 7.17 21.93 -16.05
N ARG A 126 7.70 22.08 -14.82
CA ARG A 126 8.98 22.75 -14.54
C ARG A 126 10.21 21.90 -14.86
N GLY A 127 10.02 20.67 -15.37
CA GLY A 127 11.12 19.75 -15.67
C GLY A 127 11.74 19.12 -14.42
N GLU A 128 11.05 19.16 -13.28
CA GLU A 128 11.53 18.53 -12.06
C GLU A 128 11.08 17.06 -12.02
N PRO A 129 12.02 16.11 -11.94
CA PRO A 129 11.66 14.72 -11.70
C PRO A 129 10.95 14.63 -10.34
N VAL A 130 9.73 14.11 -10.36
CA VAL A 130 9.07 13.57 -9.17
C VAL A 130 9.78 12.25 -8.85
N ALA A 131 11.00 12.35 -8.33
CA ALA A 131 11.78 11.20 -7.91
C ALA A 131 11.25 10.72 -6.54
N PRO A 132 11.09 9.40 -6.35
CA PRO A 132 10.56 8.87 -5.10
C PRO A 132 11.49 9.16 -3.92
N ALA A 133 10.87 9.35 -2.74
CA ALA A 133 11.58 9.25 -1.48
C ALA A 133 12.32 7.91 -1.42
N ARG A 134 13.60 7.98 -1.03
CA ARG A 134 14.63 6.95 -1.15
C ARG A 134 14.15 5.53 -0.76
N ALA A 135 14.09 4.62 -1.73
CA ALA A 135 13.84 3.20 -1.51
C ALA A 135 14.85 2.58 -0.51
N PRO A 136 14.42 1.79 0.48
CA PRO A 136 15.35 0.97 1.26
C PRO A 136 15.92 -0.12 0.34
N ALA A 137 17.24 -0.22 0.33
CA ALA A 137 17.99 -1.22 -0.41
C ALA A 137 17.48 -2.63 -0.08
N LYS A 138 17.00 -3.32 -1.11
CA LYS A 138 16.62 -4.74 -1.09
C LYS A 138 17.75 -5.57 -0.45
N ALA A 139 17.53 -6.07 0.76
CA ALA A 139 18.37 -7.10 1.36
C ALA A 139 18.20 -8.38 0.52
N ALA A 140 19.10 -8.61 -0.43
CA ALA A 140 19.18 -9.85 -1.18
C ALA A 140 19.59 -10.97 -0.22
N SER A 141 18.68 -11.90 0.06
CA SER A 141 19.04 -13.18 0.68
C SER A 141 19.90 -13.98 -0.30
N PRO A 142 21.06 -14.53 0.12
CA PRO A 142 21.92 -15.30 -0.78
C PRO A 142 21.29 -16.67 -1.10
N PRO A 143 21.52 -17.22 -2.31
CA PRO A 143 20.96 -18.51 -2.70
C PRO A 143 21.55 -19.65 -1.87
N SER A 144 20.67 -20.51 -1.37
CA SER A 144 20.99 -21.76 -0.68
C SER A 144 21.86 -22.66 -1.55
N ARG A 145 23.15 -22.78 -1.22
CA ARG A 145 24.05 -23.77 -1.79
C ARG A 145 23.69 -25.16 -1.28
N THR A 146 23.09 -25.97 -2.14
CA THR A 146 22.99 -27.43 -1.97
C THR A 146 24.39 -28.01 -1.92
N ARG A 147 24.89 -28.36 -0.72
CA ARG A 147 26.14 -29.09 -0.55
C ARG A 147 25.83 -30.57 -0.34
N THR A 148 25.87 -31.32 -1.44
CA THR A 148 26.04 -32.77 -1.42
C THR A 148 27.39 -33.11 -0.78
N ALA A 149 27.37 -33.80 0.36
CA ALA A 149 28.54 -34.43 0.94
C ALA A 149 28.25 -35.91 1.18
N ARG A 150 28.92 -36.73 0.38
CA ARG A 150 29.07 -38.17 0.43
C ARG A 150 30.23 -38.50 1.38
N GLY A 151 30.02 -39.42 2.33
CA GLY A 151 31.06 -40.03 3.18
C GLY A 151 30.42 -41.08 4.09
N THR A 152 30.38 -42.35 3.68
CA THR A 152 31.30 -43.46 4.06
C THR A 152 31.26 -43.85 5.54
N ALA A 153 30.53 -44.95 5.78
CA ALA A 153 30.71 -46.05 6.75
C ALA A 153 31.68 -45.88 7.95
N SER A 154 31.25 -46.30 9.15
CA SER A 154 31.59 -47.61 9.73
C SER A 154 31.16 -47.78 11.21
N SER A 155 30.99 -49.07 11.56
CA SER A 155 31.02 -49.76 12.87
C SER A 155 29.88 -49.59 13.89
N ARG A 156 28.87 -50.46 13.76
CA ARG A 156 28.65 -51.73 14.53
C ARG A 156 28.67 -51.70 16.07
N ALA A 157 27.74 -52.51 16.62
CA ALA A 157 27.73 -53.25 17.90
C ALA A 157 26.76 -52.66 18.97
N THR A 158 25.84 -53.37 19.65
CA THR A 158 25.36 -54.78 19.64
C THR A 158 24.08 -54.89 20.51
N THR A 159 23.22 -55.87 20.16
CA THR A 159 22.34 -56.73 21.01
C THR A 159 21.04 -56.23 21.68
N GLN A 160 20.05 -57.15 21.58
CA GLN A 160 18.98 -57.53 22.54
C GLN A 160 17.69 -56.67 22.53
N THR A 161 16.45 -57.18 22.46
CA THR A 161 15.79 -58.52 22.45
C THR A 161 14.32 -58.24 22.02
N PRO A 162 13.56 -59.18 21.43
CA PRO A 162 12.24 -58.88 20.88
C PRO A 162 11.14 -58.92 21.95
N ASN A 163 10.21 -57.96 21.91
CA ASN A 163 8.96 -58.01 22.66
C ASN A 163 7.77 -57.86 21.70
N THR A 164 6.94 -58.90 21.64
CA THR A 164 5.53 -58.90 21.23
C THR A 164 4.78 -59.66 22.34
N PRO A 165 3.44 -59.59 22.47
CA PRO A 165 2.44 -58.59 22.06
C PRO A 165 1.67 -58.05 23.29
N THR A 166 0.82 -57.03 23.11
CA THR A 166 -0.33 -56.84 24.02
C THR A 166 -1.62 -56.81 23.23
N THR A 167 -2.54 -57.66 23.69
CA THR A 167 -3.91 -57.89 23.26
C THR A 167 -4.85 -56.78 23.72
N SER A 168 -6.10 -56.86 23.24
CA SER A 168 -7.33 -56.16 23.68
C SER A 168 -7.52 -54.72 23.18
N GLU A 169 -8.69 -54.31 22.74
CA GLU A 169 -9.96 -55.01 22.46
C GLU A 169 -10.86 -54.02 21.69
N SER A 170 -11.92 -54.60 21.13
CA SER A 170 -13.09 -54.04 20.45
C SER A 170 -13.65 -52.71 20.96
#